data_AF-A7GK58-F1
#
_entry.id   AF-A7GK58-F1
#
_cell.length_a   1.000
_cell.length_b   1.000
_cell.length_c   1.000
_cell.angle_alpha   90.00
_cell.angle_beta   90.00
_cell.angle_gamma   90.00
#
_symmetry.space_group_name_H-M   'P 1'
#
loop_
_entity.id
_entity.type
_entity.pdbx_description
1 polymer ?
#
loop_
_entity_poly.entity_id
_entity_poly.type
_entity_poly.pdbx_seq_one_letter_code
_entity_poly.pdbx_strand_id
1 'polypeptide(L)'
;MKRMLLILISLFLSLSLVACAQGEEAKTELDYDQTKKMIVDILKTDQGKKAIQDVLTDEKMKQALILDETVVKKTIEDAMVSDKGQQFWEKLFKDPEFSAKFAKSMGKEQTNLMKTLLKDPEYQAGIIEIMKNPEVEKMMQQTMKSKEYRQYLQQVLNETAESPLFQAKMIDIISKGVKKAETENGAKKKESGEEEEEGKEQK
;
A
#
# COMPACT_ATOMS: atom_id res chain seq x y z
N MET A 1 93.17 67.88 -3.27
CA MET A 1 91.97 67.78 -2.41
C MET A 1 90.64 68.20 -3.07
N LYS A 2 90.61 69.00 -4.16
CA LYS A 2 89.35 69.38 -4.84
C LYS A 2 88.66 68.26 -5.66
N ARG A 3 89.43 67.29 -6.19
CA ARG A 3 88.87 66.15 -6.96
C ARG A 3 88.20 65.09 -6.08
N MET A 4 88.66 64.93 -4.83
CA MET A 4 88.07 63.98 -3.88
C MET A 4 86.74 64.48 -3.29
N LEU A 5 86.59 65.80 -3.14
CA LEU A 5 85.34 66.42 -2.69
C LEU A 5 84.22 66.34 -3.74
N LEU A 6 84.57 66.44 -5.03
CA LEU A 6 83.63 66.30 -6.15
C LEU A 6 83.08 64.86 -6.29
N ILE A 7 83.91 63.86 -6.01
CA ILE A 7 83.48 62.44 -6.04
C ILE A 7 82.57 62.12 -4.86
N LEU A 8 82.83 62.68 -3.68
CA LEU A 8 82.00 62.48 -2.49
C LEU A 8 80.60 63.11 -2.63
N ILE A 9 80.51 64.28 -3.27
CA ILE A 9 79.24 64.98 -3.55
C ILE A 9 78.43 64.24 -4.63
N SER A 10 79.09 63.69 -5.66
CA SER A 10 78.43 62.89 -6.69
C SER A 10 77.88 61.56 -6.15
N LEU A 11 78.55 60.95 -5.16
CA LEU A 11 78.08 59.72 -4.53
C LEU A 11 76.88 59.96 -3.62
N PHE A 12 76.86 61.09 -2.90
CA PHE A 12 75.74 61.48 -2.03
C PHE A 12 74.47 61.85 -2.83
N LEU A 13 74.63 62.46 -4.01
CA LEU A 13 73.51 62.82 -4.89
C LEU A 13 72.87 61.59 -5.57
N SER A 14 73.64 60.51 -5.77
CA SER A 14 73.13 59.23 -6.31
C SER A 14 72.34 58.40 -5.29
N LEU A 15 72.59 58.57 -3.99
CA LEU A 15 71.88 57.85 -2.93
C LEU A 15 70.49 58.43 -2.61
N SER A 16 70.26 59.72 -2.90
CA SER A 16 68.96 60.37 -2.67
C SER A 16 67.89 60.05 -3.73
N LEU A 17 68.26 59.46 -4.88
CA LEU A 17 67.32 59.13 -5.96
C LEU A 17 66.63 57.77 -5.79
N VAL A 18 67.11 56.89 -4.90
CA VAL A 18 66.50 55.58 -4.63
C VAL A 18 65.37 55.65 -3.58
N ALA A 19 65.21 56.78 -2.89
CA ALA A 19 64.18 56.94 -1.86
C ALA A 19 62.77 57.28 -2.40
N CYS A 20 62.60 57.42 -3.72
CA CYS A 20 61.32 57.82 -4.32
C CYS A 20 60.70 56.75 -5.26
N ALA A 21 61.07 55.48 -5.10
CA ALA A 21 60.54 54.38 -5.92
C ALA A 21 60.20 53.10 -5.13
N GLN A 22 59.94 53.22 -3.83
CA GLN A 22 59.37 52.14 -3.01
C GLN A 22 58.03 52.59 -2.45
N GLY A 23 56.94 52.31 -3.15
CA GLY A 23 55.62 52.72 -2.67
C GLY A 23 54.39 52.17 -3.38
N GLU A 24 54.51 51.33 -4.41
CA GLU A 24 53.33 50.87 -5.17
C GLU A 24 53.01 49.38 -5.03
N GLU A 25 53.98 48.49 -4.77
CA GLU A 25 53.67 47.04 -4.68
C GLU A 25 53.17 46.61 -3.29
N ALA A 26 53.70 47.15 -2.19
CA ALA A 26 53.27 46.80 -0.83
C ALA A 26 51.97 47.51 -0.37
N LYS A 27 51.60 48.62 -1.03
CA LYS A 27 50.38 49.37 -0.71
C LYS A 27 49.13 48.67 -1.25
N THR A 28 49.25 48.03 -2.41
CA THR A 28 48.14 47.40 -3.15
C THR A 28 47.65 46.11 -2.49
N GLU A 29 48.54 45.32 -1.88
CA GLU A 29 48.17 44.10 -1.11
C GLU A 29 47.50 44.45 0.23
N LEU A 30 48.02 45.45 0.96
CA LEU A 30 47.42 45.95 2.21
C LEU A 30 46.03 46.56 1.98
N ASP A 31 45.83 47.24 0.85
CA ASP A 31 44.54 47.82 0.47
C ASP A 31 43.51 46.74 0.11
N TYR A 32 43.96 45.62 -0.48
CA TYR A 32 43.08 44.50 -0.81
C TYR A 32 42.54 43.81 0.43
N ASP A 33 43.39 43.53 1.43
CA ASP A 33 42.97 42.94 2.69
C ASP A 33 42.08 43.87 3.52
N GLN A 34 42.38 45.17 3.53
CA GLN A 34 41.51 46.17 4.18
C GLN A 34 40.17 46.31 3.46
N THR A 35 40.17 46.35 2.13
CA THR A 35 38.94 46.43 1.32
C THR A 35 38.08 45.17 1.50
N LYS A 36 38.69 43.99 1.52
CA LYS A 36 38.00 42.72 1.83
C LYS A 36 37.36 42.76 3.21
N LYS A 37 38.09 43.22 4.23
CA LYS A 37 37.58 43.32 5.60
C LYS A 37 36.40 44.29 5.68
N MET A 38 36.53 45.45 5.05
CA MET A 38 35.46 46.45 4.94
C MET A 38 34.21 45.91 4.23
N ILE A 39 34.35 45.19 3.11
CA ILE A 39 33.22 44.57 2.40
C ILE A 39 32.55 43.51 3.27
N VAL A 40 33.34 42.65 3.93
CA VAL A 40 32.81 41.63 4.85
C VAL A 40 32.06 42.27 6.02
N ASP A 41 32.57 43.38 6.56
CA ASP A 41 31.92 44.10 7.66
C ASP A 41 30.62 44.77 7.18
N ILE A 42 30.60 45.39 5.99
CA ILE A 42 29.40 45.94 5.35
C ILE A 42 28.33 44.85 5.17
N LEU A 43 28.70 43.68 4.64
CA LEU A 43 27.76 42.56 4.47
C LEU A 43 27.21 42.03 5.80
N LYS A 44 27.99 42.13 6.88
CA LYS A 44 27.56 41.72 8.23
C LYS A 44 26.69 42.76 8.93
N THR A 45 26.74 44.02 8.53
CA THR A 45 25.89 45.07 9.11
C THR A 45 24.40 44.79 8.86
N ASP A 46 23.56 45.39 9.69
CA ASP A 46 22.10 45.28 9.54
C ASP A 46 21.63 45.88 8.20
N GLN A 47 22.29 46.92 7.70
CA GLN A 47 22.02 47.49 6.39
C GLN A 47 22.38 46.53 5.26
N GLY A 48 23.54 45.86 5.33
CA GLY A 48 23.95 44.86 4.35
C GLY A 48 23.00 43.66 4.31
N LYS A 49 22.62 43.12 5.47
CA LYS A 49 21.62 42.05 5.57
C LYS A 49 20.26 42.47 5.01
N LYS A 50 19.82 43.69 5.32
CA LYS A 50 18.54 44.22 4.85
C LYS A 50 18.53 44.42 3.33
N ALA A 51 19.61 44.95 2.76
CA ALA A 51 19.75 45.11 1.32
C ALA A 51 19.73 43.75 0.58
N ILE A 52 20.39 42.72 1.12
CA ILE A 52 20.31 41.36 0.58
C ILE A 52 18.88 40.83 0.69
N GLN A 53 18.22 41.05 1.82
CA GLN A 53 16.85 40.60 2.04
C GLN A 53 15.87 41.25 1.06
N ASP A 54 16.02 42.56 0.81
CA ASP A 54 15.21 43.32 -0.15
C ASP A 54 15.41 42.78 -1.58
N VAL A 55 16.65 42.46 -1.96
CA VAL A 55 16.98 41.83 -3.25
C VAL A 55 16.43 40.41 -3.34
N LEU A 56 16.48 39.61 -2.27
CA LEU A 56 15.90 38.25 -2.23
C LEU A 56 14.37 38.25 -2.25
N THR A 57 13.74 39.34 -1.81
CA THR A 57 12.28 39.49 -1.90
C THR A 57 11.80 39.90 -3.29
N ASP A 58 12.70 40.35 -4.16
CA ASP A 58 12.37 40.66 -5.56
C ASP A 58 12.00 39.39 -6.34
N GLU A 59 10.86 39.43 -7.02
CA GLU A 59 10.30 38.27 -7.74
C GLU A 59 11.22 37.77 -8.86
N LYS A 60 11.98 38.66 -9.53
CA LYS A 60 12.93 38.23 -10.57
C LYS A 60 14.12 37.53 -9.95
N MET A 61 14.57 37.97 -8.78
CA MET A 61 15.65 37.32 -8.06
C MET A 61 15.25 35.98 -7.45
N LYS A 62 14.01 35.83 -6.93
CA LYS A 62 13.48 34.53 -6.50
C LYS A 62 13.45 33.51 -7.63
N GLN A 63 13.10 33.95 -8.84
CA GLN A 63 13.08 33.10 -10.03
C GLN A 63 14.50 32.75 -10.52
N ALA A 64 15.46 33.66 -10.36
CA ALA A 64 16.86 33.46 -10.75
C ALA A 64 17.69 32.67 -9.72
N LEU A 65 17.18 32.49 -8.49
CA LEU A 65 17.73 31.59 -7.49
C LEU A 65 17.52 30.14 -7.94
N ILE A 66 18.50 29.64 -8.69
CA ILE A 66 18.62 28.22 -9.01
C ILE A 66 18.87 27.50 -7.67
N LEU A 67 17.81 26.94 -7.10
CA LEU A 67 17.94 25.99 -6.01
C LEU A 67 18.62 24.75 -6.60
N ASP A 68 19.76 24.36 -6.03
CA ASP A 68 20.49 23.17 -6.45
C ASP A 68 19.53 21.97 -6.49
N GLU A 69 19.30 21.41 -7.68
CA GLU A 69 18.37 20.31 -7.90
C GLU A 69 18.68 19.12 -6.97
N THR A 70 19.97 18.88 -6.69
CA THR A 70 20.44 17.83 -5.78
C THR A 70 20.00 18.10 -4.36
N VAL A 71 20.15 19.34 -3.88
CA VAL A 71 19.74 19.74 -2.53
C VAL A 71 18.22 19.71 -2.40
N VAL A 72 17.49 20.19 -3.41
CA VAL A 72 16.02 20.15 -3.43
C VAL A 72 15.52 18.71 -3.43
N LYS A 73 16.03 17.87 -4.32
CA LYS A 73 15.65 16.45 -4.41
C LYS A 73 15.92 15.74 -3.09
N LYS A 74 17.12 15.88 -2.54
CA LYS A 74 17.50 15.26 -1.26
C LYS A 74 16.60 15.75 -0.12
N THR A 75 16.31 17.04 -0.07
CA THR A 75 15.43 17.61 0.97
C THR A 75 14.00 17.08 0.84
N ILE A 76 13.48 16.93 -0.38
CA ILE A 76 12.15 16.34 -0.61
C ILE A 76 12.14 14.87 -0.20
N GLU A 77 13.14 14.09 -0.63
CA GLU A 77 13.28 12.68 -0.26
C GLU A 77 13.34 12.53 1.27
N ASP A 78 14.27 13.23 1.93
CA ASP A 78 14.44 13.22 3.38
C ASP A 78 13.15 13.63 4.11
N ALA A 79 12.47 14.69 3.63
CA ALA A 79 11.21 15.13 4.21
C ALA A 79 10.11 14.08 4.05
N MET A 80 10.01 13.43 2.89
CA MET A 80 9.01 12.41 2.60
C MET A 80 9.22 11.12 3.41
N VAL A 81 10.47 10.70 3.64
CA VAL A 81 10.78 9.48 4.41
C VAL A 81 10.94 9.72 5.91
N SER A 82 11.00 10.97 6.35
CA SER A 82 11.10 11.31 7.78
C SER A 82 9.82 10.97 8.56
N ASP A 83 9.96 10.83 9.89
CA ASP A 83 8.81 10.70 10.80
C ASP A 83 7.79 11.84 10.65
N LYS A 84 8.26 13.06 10.35
CA LYS A 84 7.38 14.20 10.07
C LYS A 84 6.60 14.02 8.78
N GLY A 85 7.23 13.46 7.75
CA GLY A 85 6.59 13.07 6.49
C GLY A 85 5.51 12.01 6.71
N GLN A 86 5.81 10.97 7.49
CA GLN A 86 4.83 9.96 7.87
C GLN A 86 3.63 10.58 8.60
N GLN A 87 3.87 11.42 9.62
CA GLN A 87 2.80 12.12 10.33
C GLN A 87 1.99 13.05 9.43
N PHE A 88 2.63 13.68 8.45
CA PHE A 88 1.95 14.48 7.44
C PHE A 88 1.00 13.63 6.61
N TRP A 89 1.47 12.49 6.07
CA TRP A 89 0.63 11.55 5.32
C TRP A 89 -0.51 10.99 6.18
N GLU A 90 -0.25 10.58 7.41
CA GLU A 90 -1.29 10.09 8.32
C GLU A 90 -2.39 11.13 8.59
N LYS A 91 -2.02 12.42 8.72
CA LYS A 91 -3.00 13.50 8.86
C LYS A 91 -3.75 13.75 7.56
N LEU A 92 -3.06 13.72 6.43
CA LEU A 92 -3.64 13.98 5.12
C LEU A 92 -4.62 12.88 4.71
N PHE A 93 -4.33 11.61 4.99
CA PHE A 93 -5.24 10.49 4.76
C PHE A 93 -6.47 10.47 5.69
N LYS A 94 -6.45 11.24 6.79
CA LYS A 94 -7.64 11.46 7.62
C LYS A 94 -8.60 12.48 7.02
N ASP A 95 -8.16 13.30 6.06
CA ASP A 95 -9.04 14.20 5.32
C ASP A 95 -9.86 13.40 4.30
N PRO A 96 -11.20 13.39 4.41
CA PRO A 96 -12.07 12.67 3.49
C PRO A 96 -11.97 13.17 2.04
N GLU A 97 -11.74 14.47 1.82
CA GLU A 97 -11.65 15.01 0.47
C GLU A 97 -10.38 14.53 -0.22
N PHE A 98 -9.25 14.61 0.48
CA PHE A 98 -7.99 14.05 0.01
C PHE A 98 -8.09 12.55 -0.26
N SER A 99 -8.56 11.77 0.72
CA SER A 99 -8.67 10.31 0.59
C SER A 99 -9.61 9.90 -0.53
N ALA A 100 -10.71 10.62 -0.75
CA ALA A 100 -11.60 10.35 -1.88
C ALA A 100 -10.94 10.64 -3.23
N LYS A 101 -10.21 11.75 -3.38
CA LYS A 101 -9.48 12.07 -4.61
C LYS A 101 -8.36 11.07 -4.88
N PHE A 102 -7.62 10.69 -3.83
CA PHE A 102 -6.56 9.69 -3.91
C PHE A 102 -7.09 8.30 -4.27
N ALA A 103 -8.17 7.84 -3.63
CA ALA A 103 -8.81 6.58 -3.99
C ALA A 103 -9.31 6.58 -5.44
N LYS A 104 -9.88 7.70 -5.90
CA LYS A 104 -10.33 7.86 -7.30
C LYS A 104 -9.17 7.79 -8.29
N SER A 105 -8.04 8.44 -7.99
CA SER A 105 -6.87 8.40 -8.89
C SER A 105 -6.28 6.99 -9.01
N MET A 106 -6.32 6.20 -7.94
CA MET A 106 -5.87 4.81 -7.94
C MET A 106 -6.89 3.80 -8.49
N GLY A 107 -8.13 4.20 -8.76
CA GLY A 107 -9.22 3.26 -9.01
C GLY A 107 -8.96 2.25 -10.15
N LYS A 108 -8.31 2.70 -11.23
CA LYS A 108 -7.96 1.83 -12.37
C LYS A 108 -6.94 0.77 -11.97
N GLU A 109 -5.82 1.19 -11.38
CA GLU A 109 -4.76 0.26 -10.97
C GLU A 109 -5.21 -0.66 -9.84
N GLN A 110 -6.00 -0.15 -8.88
CA GLN A 110 -6.61 -0.96 -7.83
C GLN A 110 -7.54 -2.03 -8.41
N THR A 111 -8.33 -1.69 -9.42
CA THR A 111 -9.21 -2.66 -10.10
C THR A 111 -8.40 -3.73 -10.83
N ASN A 112 -7.33 -3.34 -11.51
CA ASN A 112 -6.45 -4.27 -12.21
C ASN A 112 -5.73 -5.21 -11.23
N LEU A 113 -5.21 -4.67 -10.13
CA LEU A 113 -4.61 -5.44 -9.05
C LEU A 113 -5.62 -6.45 -8.49
N MET A 114 -6.84 -6.00 -8.14
CA MET A 114 -7.87 -6.88 -7.59
C MET A 114 -8.26 -8.00 -8.56
N LYS A 115 -8.43 -7.69 -9.86
CA LYS A 115 -8.70 -8.71 -10.89
C LYS A 115 -7.56 -9.71 -11.06
N THR A 116 -6.34 -9.28 -10.82
CA THR A 116 -5.15 -10.14 -10.90
C THR A 116 -5.07 -11.03 -9.67
N LEU A 117 -5.24 -10.45 -8.47
CA LEU A 117 -5.30 -11.19 -7.20
C LEU A 117 -6.44 -12.22 -7.19
N LEU A 118 -7.60 -11.93 -7.78
CA LEU A 118 -8.68 -12.93 -7.91
C LEU A 118 -8.29 -14.18 -8.70
N LYS A 119 -7.22 -14.13 -9.50
CA LYS A 119 -6.67 -15.29 -10.23
C LYS A 119 -5.51 -15.94 -9.49
N ASP A 120 -5.02 -15.32 -8.44
CA ASP A 120 -3.93 -15.82 -7.62
C ASP A 120 -4.44 -16.89 -6.63
N PRO A 121 -3.80 -18.08 -6.56
CA PRO A 121 -4.26 -19.16 -5.69
C PRO A 121 -4.24 -18.83 -4.19
N GLU A 122 -3.26 -18.05 -3.72
CA GLU A 122 -3.15 -17.69 -2.30
C GLU A 122 -4.27 -16.73 -1.92
N TYR A 123 -4.53 -15.73 -2.76
CA TYR A 123 -5.64 -14.81 -2.57
C TYR A 123 -7.00 -15.52 -2.65
N GLN A 124 -7.17 -16.46 -3.57
CA GLN A 124 -8.37 -17.30 -3.65
C GLN A 124 -8.57 -18.14 -2.39
N ALA A 125 -7.51 -18.71 -1.81
CA ALA A 125 -7.60 -19.46 -0.57
C ALA A 125 -8.13 -18.60 0.57
N GLY A 126 -7.63 -17.36 0.69
CA GLY A 126 -8.15 -16.37 1.65
C GLY A 126 -9.63 -16.04 1.43
N ILE A 127 -10.06 -15.87 0.17
CA ILE A 127 -11.48 -15.65 -0.15
C ILE A 127 -12.34 -16.86 0.25
N ILE A 128 -11.88 -18.08 -0.03
CA ILE A 128 -12.60 -19.30 0.35
C ILE A 128 -12.74 -19.40 1.87
N GLU A 129 -11.70 -19.01 2.61
CA GLU A 129 -11.76 -18.96 4.07
C GLU A 129 -12.81 -17.95 4.56
N ILE A 130 -12.87 -16.76 3.94
CA ILE A 130 -13.92 -15.76 4.23
C ILE A 130 -15.32 -16.34 3.93
N MET A 131 -15.47 -17.08 2.83
CA MET A 131 -16.74 -17.71 2.46
C MET A 131 -17.20 -18.82 3.42
N LYS A 132 -16.30 -19.38 4.23
CA LYS A 132 -16.64 -20.37 5.26
C LYS A 132 -17.19 -19.75 6.55
N ASN A 133 -17.38 -18.44 6.59
CA ASN A 133 -17.92 -17.80 7.79
C ASN A 133 -19.41 -18.17 8.03
N PRO A 134 -19.90 -18.13 9.28
CA PRO A 134 -21.26 -18.54 9.60
C PRO A 134 -22.36 -17.71 8.94
N GLU A 135 -22.10 -16.45 8.61
CA GLU A 135 -23.10 -15.57 7.97
C GLU A 135 -23.29 -15.93 6.49
N VAL A 136 -22.20 -16.25 5.78
CA VAL A 136 -22.24 -16.79 4.42
C VAL A 136 -22.89 -18.17 4.42
N GLU A 137 -22.59 -19.00 5.41
CA GLU A 137 -23.27 -20.30 5.56
C GLU A 137 -24.77 -20.14 5.74
N LYS A 138 -25.23 -19.21 6.61
CA LYS A 138 -26.66 -18.91 6.78
C LYS A 138 -27.30 -18.42 5.48
N MET A 139 -26.64 -17.54 4.74
CA MET A 139 -27.13 -17.08 3.44
C MET A 139 -27.28 -18.27 2.47
N MET A 140 -26.27 -19.15 2.40
CA MET A 140 -26.33 -20.36 1.58
C MET A 140 -27.47 -21.30 2.01
N GLN A 141 -27.66 -21.51 3.32
CA GLN A 141 -28.76 -22.32 3.85
C GLN A 141 -30.13 -21.71 3.54
N GLN A 142 -30.26 -20.39 3.54
CA GLN A 142 -31.49 -19.70 3.12
C GLN A 142 -31.75 -19.91 1.63
N THR A 143 -30.71 -19.80 0.78
CA THR A 143 -30.81 -20.09 -0.66
C THR A 143 -31.24 -21.53 -0.91
N MET A 144 -30.69 -22.52 -0.20
CA MET A 144 -31.12 -23.92 -0.33
C MET A 144 -32.57 -24.16 0.12
N LYS A 145 -33.11 -23.30 0.98
CA LYS A 145 -34.52 -23.37 1.41
C LYS A 145 -35.45 -22.56 0.50
N SER A 146 -34.92 -21.84 -0.49
CA SER A 146 -35.70 -21.01 -1.39
C SER A 146 -36.62 -21.83 -2.28
N LYS A 147 -37.65 -21.18 -2.82
CA LYS A 147 -38.63 -21.84 -3.71
C LYS A 147 -37.97 -22.35 -4.98
N GLU A 148 -37.05 -21.57 -5.53
CA GLU A 148 -36.30 -21.87 -6.75
C GLU A 148 -35.43 -23.12 -6.56
N TYR A 149 -34.69 -23.19 -5.45
CA TYR A 149 -33.89 -24.38 -5.15
C TYR A 149 -34.77 -25.61 -4.89
N ARG A 150 -35.93 -25.46 -4.24
CA ARG A 150 -36.89 -26.56 -4.06
C ARG A 150 -37.45 -27.08 -5.39
N GLN A 151 -37.72 -26.20 -6.36
CA GLN A 151 -38.17 -26.63 -7.69
C GLN A 151 -37.10 -27.44 -8.41
N TYR A 152 -35.85 -26.96 -8.37
CA TYR A 152 -34.70 -27.71 -8.89
C TYR A 152 -34.54 -29.06 -8.18
N LEU A 153 -34.61 -29.10 -6.85
CA LEU A 153 -34.57 -30.34 -6.07
C LEU A 153 -35.71 -31.29 -6.45
N GLN A 154 -36.93 -30.78 -6.66
CA GLN A 154 -38.06 -31.61 -7.08
C GLN A 154 -37.82 -32.24 -8.45
N GLN A 155 -37.24 -31.48 -9.39
CA GLN A 155 -36.85 -32.02 -10.70
C GLN A 155 -35.79 -33.12 -10.56
N VAL A 156 -34.71 -32.87 -9.81
CA VAL A 156 -33.66 -33.87 -9.57
C VAL A 156 -34.22 -35.13 -8.90
N LEU A 157 -35.15 -34.99 -7.95
CA LEU A 157 -35.82 -36.12 -7.30
C LEU A 157 -36.69 -36.91 -8.28
N ASN A 158 -37.42 -36.24 -9.16
CA ASN A 158 -38.21 -36.91 -10.19
C ASN A 158 -37.32 -37.68 -11.17
N GLU A 159 -36.26 -37.04 -11.68
CA GLU A 159 -35.28 -37.68 -12.56
C GLU A 159 -34.59 -38.88 -11.87
N THR A 160 -34.29 -38.75 -10.58
CA THR A 160 -33.73 -39.84 -9.77
C THR A 160 -34.73 -40.98 -9.61
N ALA A 161 -36.01 -40.68 -9.37
CA ALA A 161 -37.07 -41.68 -9.23
C ALA A 161 -37.37 -42.43 -10.55
N GLU A 162 -37.19 -41.75 -11.69
CA GLU A 162 -37.32 -42.32 -13.03
C GLU A 162 -36.09 -43.14 -13.45
N SER A 163 -34.97 -43.05 -12.72
CA SER A 163 -33.77 -43.81 -13.00
C SER A 163 -34.03 -45.33 -12.85
N PRO A 164 -33.74 -46.15 -13.88
CA PRO A 164 -33.90 -47.60 -13.81
C PRO A 164 -33.15 -48.24 -12.63
N LEU A 165 -31.99 -47.70 -12.28
CA LEU A 165 -31.19 -48.17 -11.14
C LEU A 165 -31.91 -47.90 -9.81
N PHE A 166 -32.53 -46.73 -9.67
CA PHE A 166 -33.29 -46.37 -8.47
C PHE A 166 -34.57 -47.20 -8.36
N GLN A 167 -35.30 -47.35 -9.46
CA GLN A 167 -36.49 -48.19 -9.53
C GLN A 167 -36.17 -49.65 -9.16
N ALA A 168 -35.11 -50.22 -9.73
CA ALA A 168 -34.68 -51.58 -9.41
C ALA A 168 -34.31 -51.74 -7.93
N LYS A 169 -33.57 -50.78 -7.34
CA LYS A 169 -33.27 -50.78 -5.91
C LYS A 169 -34.54 -50.66 -5.06
N MET A 170 -35.49 -49.82 -5.46
CA MET A 170 -36.74 -49.63 -4.72
C MET A 170 -37.60 -50.90 -4.77
N ILE A 171 -37.70 -51.56 -5.93
CA ILE A 171 -38.36 -52.86 -6.08
C ILE A 171 -37.69 -53.93 -5.20
N ASP A 172 -36.36 -54.01 -5.16
CA ASP A 172 -35.62 -54.94 -4.31
C ASP A 172 -35.90 -54.68 -2.81
N ILE A 173 -35.89 -53.41 -2.37
CA ILE A 173 -36.19 -53.03 -0.99
C ILE A 173 -37.64 -53.40 -0.62
N ILE A 174 -38.61 -53.07 -1.47
CA ILE A 174 -40.03 -53.40 -1.26
C ILE A 174 -40.19 -54.92 -1.19
N SER A 175 -39.59 -55.66 -2.12
CA SER A 175 -39.66 -57.13 -2.15
C SER A 175 -39.05 -57.76 -0.90
N LYS A 176 -37.92 -57.23 -0.40
CA LYS A 176 -37.31 -57.67 0.87
C LYS A 176 -38.19 -57.36 2.09
N GLY A 177 -38.83 -56.19 2.10
CA GLY A 177 -39.77 -55.80 3.16
C GLY A 177 -40.99 -56.71 3.21
N VAL A 178 -41.60 -57.00 2.06
CA VAL A 178 -42.73 -57.94 1.95
C VAL A 178 -42.33 -59.33 2.42
N LYS A 179 -41.19 -59.87 1.95
CA LYS A 179 -40.68 -61.18 2.39
C LYS A 179 -40.47 -61.25 3.90
N LYS A 180 -39.93 -60.18 4.51
CA LYS A 180 -39.76 -60.10 5.97
C LYS A 180 -41.11 -60.11 6.70
N ALA A 181 -42.06 -59.31 6.25
CA ALA A 181 -43.41 -59.27 6.83
C ALA A 181 -44.17 -60.60 6.68
N GLU A 182 -43.97 -61.32 5.58
CA GLU A 182 -44.52 -62.66 5.38
C GLU A 182 -43.86 -63.70 6.29
N THR A 183 -42.54 -63.63 6.51
CA THR A 183 -41.86 -64.51 7.49
C THR A 183 -42.24 -64.20 8.94
N GLU A 184 -42.51 -62.94 9.29
CA GLU A 184 -42.97 -62.55 10.63
C GLU A 184 -44.46 -62.89 10.86
N ASN A 185 -45.32 -62.75 9.83
CA ASN A 185 -46.74 -63.14 9.93
C ASN A 185 -46.97 -64.65 9.73
N GLY A 186 -46.06 -65.37 9.06
CA GLY A 186 -46.11 -66.82 8.90
C GLY A 186 -45.84 -67.58 10.21
N ALA A 187 -45.14 -66.97 11.17
CA ALA A 187 -44.93 -67.54 12.49
C ALA A 187 -46.17 -67.44 13.41
N LYS A 188 -47.15 -66.58 13.12
CA LYS A 188 -48.38 -66.43 13.92
C LYS A 188 -49.59 -67.23 13.42
N LYS A 189 -49.51 -67.86 12.25
CA LYS A 189 -50.67 -68.55 11.64
C LYS A 189 -50.63 -70.08 11.72
N LYS A 190 -49.70 -70.66 12.49
CA LYS A 190 -49.51 -72.11 12.63
C LYS A 190 -49.97 -72.72 13.97
N GLU A 191 -50.69 -71.97 14.80
CA GLU A 191 -51.11 -72.41 16.15
C GLU A 191 -52.65 -72.41 16.36
N SER A 192 -53.47 -72.29 15.30
CA SER A 192 -54.93 -72.13 15.42
C SER A 192 -55.74 -73.03 14.48
N GLY A 193 -55.33 -74.30 14.31
CA GLY A 193 -55.99 -75.18 13.34
C GLY A 193 -55.94 -76.68 13.66
N GLU A 194 -55.96 -77.05 14.94
CA GLU A 194 -56.00 -78.46 15.36
C GLU A 194 -56.72 -78.59 16.71
N GLU A 195 -58.03 -78.31 16.76
CA GLU A 195 -58.87 -78.65 17.93
C GLU A 195 -60.37 -78.59 17.56
N GLU A 196 -60.83 -79.39 16.60
CA GLU A 196 -62.28 -79.60 16.41
C GLU A 196 -62.62 -80.89 15.65
N GLU A 197 -62.19 -82.07 16.15
CA GLU A 197 -62.83 -83.34 15.73
C GLU A 197 -62.56 -84.51 16.72
N GLU A 198 -63.04 -84.41 17.96
CA GLU A 198 -63.24 -85.62 18.79
C GLU A 198 -64.31 -85.35 19.86
N GLY A 199 -65.57 -85.70 19.56
CA GLY A 199 -66.66 -85.44 20.51
C GLY A 199 -68.08 -85.81 20.06
N LYS A 200 -68.27 -86.85 19.24
CA LYS A 200 -69.60 -87.50 19.08
C LYS A 200 -69.48 -88.98 18.79
N GLU A 201 -69.28 -89.79 19.84
CA GLU A 201 -69.85 -91.14 19.89
C GLU A 201 -69.92 -91.63 21.35
N GLN A 202 -71.06 -91.35 21.99
CA GLN A 202 -71.59 -92.16 23.08
C GLN A 202 -73.07 -92.40 22.80
N LYS A 203 -73.36 -93.53 22.16
CA LYS A 203 -74.53 -94.35 22.46
C LYS A 203 -74.24 -95.80 22.12
#